data_AF-A0ABD3USK4-F1
#
_entry.id   AF-A0ABD3USK4-F1
#
_cell.length_a   1.000
_cell.length_b   1.000
_cell.length_c   1.000
_cell.angle_alpha   90.00
_cell.angle_beta   90.00
_cell.angle_gamma   90.00
#
_symmetry.space_group_name_H-M   'P 1'
#
loop_
_entity.id
_entity.type
_entity.pdbx_description
1 polymer ?
#
loop_
_entity_poly.entity_id
_entity_poly.type
_entity_poly.pdbx_seq_one_letter_code
_entity_poly.pdbx_strand_id
1 'polypeptide(L)'
;MASKDDYKKLQTVLQTFGAKNQSISEKLKKLETTKKEKDAKPTMETLHGELKESLEALQQLDKEMKDMEVNISKKLGKKEEPKELKEPKEEKKKVQLTPEQQELTYELKQQLMRNVEMQNQKLRTELTLHEKMNETKMLSEQNRKLHEDINLTRTNSLNLIKMFEKKAKDADHKLKEMKAELTKSQELVKKLQQMYAYERRKNLTSSQKLRDDGDVEKIPELEGPDSQRGMPASSYSFLGTSQRVNDVIRKNEVLVEENSELKREIKRLKEDNAYLIKKTKVAMADKDAIIMRLDTSEANRKELMKRLGKEKMQHQTLSRSLTRQASDWILLKKQIAQFDEDYRWGQP
;
A
#
# COMPACT_ATOMS: atom_id res chain seq x y z
N MET A 1 -16.68 49.09 -6.40
CA MET A 1 -17.37 48.55 -5.21
C MET A 1 -18.13 47.29 -5.61
N ALA A 2 -17.89 46.17 -4.93
CA ALA A 2 -18.67 44.94 -5.13
C ALA A 2 -20.14 45.21 -4.73
N SER A 3 -21.10 44.51 -5.36
CA SER A 3 -22.52 44.77 -5.09
C SER A 3 -22.83 44.37 -3.64
N LYS A 4 -23.74 45.09 -2.98
CA LYS A 4 -24.24 44.75 -1.64
C LYS A 4 -24.83 43.32 -1.62
N ASP A 5 -25.26 42.84 -2.78
CA ASP A 5 -25.76 41.47 -2.99
C ASP A 5 -24.65 40.42 -3.05
N ASP A 6 -23.46 40.76 -3.54
CA ASP A 6 -22.32 39.84 -3.61
C ASP A 6 -21.78 39.56 -2.19
N TYR A 7 -21.72 40.59 -1.35
CA TYR A 7 -21.37 40.46 0.06
C TYR A 7 -22.39 39.66 0.86
N LYS A 8 -23.69 39.84 0.60
CA LYS A 8 -24.75 39.06 1.24
C LYS A 8 -24.66 37.59 0.88
N LYS A 9 -24.44 37.25 -0.40
CA LYS A 9 -24.26 35.86 -0.86
C LYS A 9 -23.06 35.21 -0.17
N LEU A 10 -21.92 35.89 -0.18
CA LEU A 10 -20.70 35.39 0.48
C LEU A 10 -20.93 35.16 1.99
N GLN A 11 -21.64 36.08 2.65
CA GLN A 11 -21.98 35.97 4.07
C GLN A 11 -22.89 34.77 4.35
N THR A 12 -23.90 34.51 3.50
CA THR A 12 -24.77 33.34 3.63
C THR A 12 -23.97 32.04 3.46
N VAL A 13 -23.10 31.95 2.45
CA VAL A 13 -22.26 30.76 2.21
C VAL A 13 -21.30 30.51 3.38
N LEU A 14 -20.68 31.56 3.93
CA LEU A 14 -19.81 31.46 5.12
C LEU A 14 -20.55 31.01 6.37
N GLN A 15 -21.78 31.48 6.59
CA GLN A 15 -22.61 31.04 7.71
C GLN A 15 -23.02 29.57 7.58
N THR A 16 -23.42 29.14 6.37
CA THR A 16 -23.75 27.73 6.12
C THR A 16 -22.52 26.83 6.29
N PHE A 17 -21.34 27.27 5.82
CA PHE A 17 -20.09 26.55 6.02
C PHE A 17 -19.70 26.44 7.50
N GLY A 18 -19.84 27.53 8.26
CA GLY A 18 -19.60 27.54 9.71
C GLY A 18 -20.49 26.55 10.47
N ALA A 19 -21.79 26.52 10.15
CA ALA A 19 -22.73 25.58 10.76
C ALA A 19 -22.40 24.11 10.43
N LYS A 20 -22.00 23.81 9.19
CA LYS A 20 -21.59 22.45 8.79
C LYS A 20 -20.31 22.00 9.50
N ASN A 21 -19.32 22.88 9.63
CA ASN A 21 -18.09 22.55 10.37
C ASN A 21 -18.32 22.32 11.86
N GLN A 22 -19.27 23.05 12.47
CA GLN A 22 -19.67 22.78 13.86
C GLN A 22 -20.33 21.40 13.99
N SER A 23 -21.25 21.03 13.09
CA SER A 23 -21.86 19.68 13.05
C SER A 23 -20.81 18.57 12.93
N ILE A 24 -19.85 18.72 12.01
CA ILE A 24 -18.75 17.76 11.82
C ILE A 24 -17.90 17.62 13.09
N SER A 25 -17.56 18.73 13.74
CA SER A 25 -16.80 18.74 14.99
C SER A 25 -17.53 18.02 16.13
N GLU A 26 -18.83 18.23 16.27
CA GLU A 26 -19.65 17.54 17.28
C GLU A 26 -19.74 16.03 17.01
N LYS A 27 -19.85 15.62 15.74
CA LYS A 27 -19.92 14.19 15.38
C LYS A 27 -18.57 13.48 15.47
N LEU A 28 -17.46 14.18 15.22
CA LEU A 28 -16.11 13.66 15.48
C LEU A 28 -15.90 13.41 16.98
N LYS A 29 -16.32 14.33 17.84
CA LYS A 29 -16.30 14.13 19.30
C LYS A 29 -17.14 12.92 19.73
N LYS A 30 -18.33 12.75 19.13
CA LYS A 30 -19.15 11.54 19.37
C LYS A 30 -18.42 10.28 18.93
N LEU A 31 -17.80 10.27 17.76
CA LEU A 31 -17.02 9.14 17.24
C LEU A 31 -15.87 8.75 18.19
N GLU A 32 -15.13 9.73 18.72
CA GLU A 32 -14.05 9.52 19.68
C GLU A 32 -14.53 8.88 20.99
N THR A 33 -15.76 9.15 21.40
CA THR A 33 -16.37 8.55 22.60
C THR A 33 -16.98 7.16 22.38
N THR A 34 -17.14 6.73 21.12
CA THR A 34 -17.87 5.49 20.78
C THR A 34 -16.93 4.29 20.81
N LYS A 35 -17.02 3.44 21.84
CA LYS A 35 -16.12 2.26 22.02
C LYS A 35 -16.53 1.00 21.23
N LYS A 36 -17.67 1.01 20.54
CA LYS A 36 -18.21 -0.16 19.82
C LYS A 36 -18.20 0.08 18.31
N GLU A 37 -17.54 -0.82 17.58
CA GLU A 37 -17.35 -0.76 16.13
C GLU A 37 -18.68 -0.78 15.33
N LYS A 38 -19.72 -1.44 15.87
CA LYS A 38 -21.07 -1.47 15.29
C LYS A 38 -21.74 -0.10 15.21
N ASP A 39 -21.48 0.78 16.18
CA ASP A 39 -22.08 2.12 16.24
C ASP A 39 -21.19 3.16 15.53
N ALA A 40 -19.89 2.88 15.38
CA ALA A 40 -18.94 3.75 14.69
C ALA A 40 -19.14 3.79 13.17
N LYS A 41 -19.55 2.66 12.55
CA LYS A 41 -19.74 2.57 11.10
C LYS A 41 -20.81 3.54 10.54
N PRO A 42 -22.05 3.59 11.06
CA PRO A 42 -23.05 4.55 10.58
C PRO A 42 -22.67 6.00 10.84
N THR A 43 -21.97 6.28 11.95
CA THR A 43 -21.45 7.63 12.23
C THR A 43 -20.33 8.03 11.27
N MET A 44 -19.44 7.11 10.88
CA MET A 44 -18.42 7.35 9.84
C MET A 44 -19.04 7.59 8.45
N GLU A 45 -20.05 6.82 8.06
CA GLU A 45 -20.77 7.03 6.80
C GLU A 45 -21.47 8.40 6.76
N THR A 46 -22.06 8.81 7.89
CA THR A 46 -22.68 10.14 8.03
C THR A 46 -21.64 11.26 7.95
N LEU A 47 -20.50 11.12 8.64
CA LEU A 47 -19.39 12.08 8.60
C LEU A 47 -18.81 12.21 7.19
N HIS A 48 -18.68 11.09 6.47
CA HIS A 48 -18.19 11.09 5.09
C HIS A 48 -19.15 11.86 4.16
N GLY A 49 -20.47 11.70 4.35
CA GLY A 49 -21.48 12.48 3.63
C GLY A 49 -21.34 13.98 3.88
N GLU A 50 -21.25 14.40 5.15
CA GLU A 50 -21.12 15.82 5.51
C GLU A 50 -19.78 16.43 5.09
N LEU A 51 -18.69 15.67 5.12
CA LEU A 51 -17.39 16.08 4.59
C LEU A 51 -17.45 16.33 3.09
N LYS A 52 -18.14 15.46 2.34
CA LYS A 52 -18.34 15.63 0.91
C LYS A 52 -19.15 16.90 0.61
N GLU A 53 -20.24 17.13 1.34
CA GLU A 53 -21.02 18.36 1.20
C GLU A 53 -20.27 19.63 1.61
N SER A 54 -19.39 19.54 2.61
CA SER A 54 -18.52 20.65 3.04
C SER A 54 -17.48 20.98 1.96
N LEU A 55 -16.95 19.95 1.29
CA LEU A 55 -16.02 20.09 0.18
C LEU A 55 -16.71 20.73 -1.04
N GLU A 56 -17.95 20.34 -1.35
CA GLU A 56 -18.77 20.97 -2.38
C GLU A 56 -19.08 22.45 -2.05
N ALA A 57 -19.36 22.76 -0.78
CA ALA A 57 -19.55 24.14 -0.32
C ALA A 57 -18.28 24.99 -0.44
N LEU A 58 -17.10 24.43 -0.17
CA LEU A 58 -15.80 25.09 -0.37
C LEU A 58 -15.52 25.38 -1.84
N GLN A 59 -15.83 24.44 -2.73
CA GLN A 59 -15.70 24.64 -4.18
C GLN A 59 -16.64 25.75 -4.67
N GLN A 60 -17.86 25.81 -4.14
CA GLN A 60 -18.81 26.88 -4.46
C GLN A 60 -18.32 28.25 -3.94
N LEU A 61 -17.75 28.29 -2.72
CA LEU A 61 -17.17 29.52 -2.15
C LEU A 61 -15.98 30.01 -2.98
N ASP A 62 -15.08 29.11 -3.40
CA ASP A 62 -13.94 29.44 -4.27
C ASP A 62 -14.40 30.02 -5.62
N LYS A 63 -15.45 29.44 -6.19
CA LYS A 63 -16.06 29.96 -7.42
C LYS A 63 -16.64 31.36 -7.23
N GLU A 64 -17.39 31.59 -6.14
CA GLU A 64 -17.97 32.91 -5.85
C GLU A 64 -16.89 33.97 -5.54
N MET A 65 -15.80 33.60 -4.86
CA MET A 65 -14.66 34.50 -4.65
C MET A 65 -13.97 34.85 -5.96
N LYS A 66 -13.74 33.87 -6.85
CA LYS A 66 -13.18 34.11 -8.20
C LYS A 66 -14.08 35.00 -9.04
N ASP A 67 -15.40 34.79 -9.01
CA ASP A 67 -16.36 35.64 -9.71
C ASP A 67 -16.34 37.08 -9.14
N MET A 68 -16.19 37.23 -7.83
CA MET A 68 -16.03 38.52 -7.17
C MET A 68 -14.72 39.21 -7.57
N GLU A 69 -13.60 38.49 -7.60
CA GLU A 69 -12.29 38.99 -8.06
C GLU A 69 -12.33 39.43 -9.53
N VAL A 70 -12.98 38.65 -10.41
CA VAL A 70 -13.17 39.00 -11.82
C VAL A 70 -14.05 40.25 -11.95
N ASN A 71 -15.12 40.36 -11.15
CA ASN A 71 -16.00 41.53 -11.14
C ASN A 71 -15.30 42.78 -10.59
N ILE A 72 -14.46 42.64 -9.57
CA ILE A 72 -13.63 43.72 -9.02
C ILE A 72 -12.58 44.14 -10.05
N SER A 73 -11.90 43.19 -10.68
CA SER A 73 -10.89 43.43 -11.72
C SER A 73 -11.49 44.10 -12.95
N LYS A 74 -12.68 43.67 -13.42
CA LYS A 74 -13.41 44.33 -14.52
C LYS A 74 -13.88 45.74 -14.15
N LYS A 75 -14.23 46.01 -12.89
CA LYS A 75 -14.64 47.35 -12.42
C LYS A 75 -13.45 48.28 -12.15
N LEU A 76 -12.28 47.75 -11.81
CA LEU A 76 -11.03 48.50 -11.67
C LEU A 76 -10.39 48.79 -13.03
N GLY A 77 -10.39 47.81 -13.95
CA GLY A 77 -9.93 47.99 -15.34
C GLY A 77 -10.81 48.88 -16.21
N LYS A 78 -12.05 49.19 -15.77
CA LYS A 78 -12.94 50.17 -16.40
C LYS A 78 -12.92 51.55 -15.73
N LYS A 79 -11.96 51.82 -14.84
CA LYS A 79 -11.90 53.08 -14.08
C LYS A 79 -10.76 54.02 -14.50
N GLU A 80 -10.32 53.94 -15.76
CA GLU A 80 -9.46 54.94 -16.42
C GLU A 80 -10.00 55.34 -17.81
N GLU A 81 -11.32 55.55 -17.93
CA GLU A 81 -11.83 56.52 -18.92
C GLU A 81 -12.51 57.66 -18.13
N PRO A 82 -12.00 58.90 -18.23
CA PRO A 82 -12.61 60.02 -17.55
C PRO A 82 -13.96 60.32 -18.21
N LYS A 83 -15.03 60.24 -17.41
CA LYS A 83 -16.30 60.91 -17.74
C LYS A 83 -16.01 62.41 -17.86
N GLU A 84 -16.23 62.95 -19.05
CA GLU A 84 -16.36 64.37 -19.32
C GLU A 84 -17.34 64.99 -18.31
N LEU A 85 -16.81 65.71 -17.34
CA LEU A 85 -17.51 66.79 -16.64
C LEU A 85 -16.95 68.08 -17.24
N LYS A 86 -17.81 68.76 -17.98
CA LYS A 86 -17.61 70.14 -18.45
C LYS A 86 -17.56 71.04 -17.21
N GLU A 87 -16.39 71.62 -16.92
CA GLU A 87 -16.19 72.96 -16.34
C GLU A 87 -14.67 73.28 -16.24
N PRO A 88 -14.26 74.54 -16.10
CA PRO A 88 -13.34 75.21 -17.03
C PRO A 88 -11.87 74.86 -16.83
N LYS A 89 -11.14 74.96 -17.93
CA LYS A 89 -9.69 74.76 -18.09
C LYS A 89 -8.89 75.58 -17.07
N GLU A 90 -8.49 74.96 -15.97
CA GLU A 90 -7.20 75.31 -15.35
C GLU A 90 -6.11 74.61 -16.15
N GLU A 91 -5.32 75.42 -16.85
CA GLU A 91 -4.09 74.98 -17.50
C GLU A 91 -3.19 74.33 -16.46
N LYS A 92 -3.15 72.98 -16.48
CA LYS A 92 -2.02 72.25 -15.93
C LYS A 92 -0.81 72.71 -16.72
N LYS A 93 -0.08 73.71 -16.19
CA LYS A 93 1.29 74.02 -16.59
C LYS A 93 2.01 72.68 -16.63
N LYS A 94 2.29 72.19 -17.84
CA LYS A 94 3.34 71.19 -18.04
C LYS A 94 4.58 71.85 -17.46
N VAL A 95 4.95 71.47 -16.24
CA VAL A 95 6.25 71.81 -15.69
C VAL A 95 7.22 71.30 -16.73
N GLN A 96 7.82 72.22 -17.50
CA GLN A 96 8.88 71.88 -18.42
C GLN A 96 10.06 71.56 -17.51
N LEU A 97 10.18 70.29 -17.10
CA LEU A 97 11.37 69.79 -16.44
C LEU A 97 12.54 70.11 -17.37
N THR A 98 13.57 70.77 -16.83
CA THR A 98 14.83 70.95 -17.56
C THR A 98 15.35 69.59 -18.04
N PRO A 99 16.14 69.53 -19.12
CA PRO A 99 16.66 68.27 -19.66
C PRO A 99 17.32 67.38 -18.58
N GLU A 100 18.09 67.98 -17.68
CA GLU A 100 18.68 67.31 -16.51
C GLU A 100 17.65 66.75 -15.53
N GLN A 101 16.54 67.46 -15.31
CA GLN A 101 15.45 66.97 -14.44
C GLN A 101 14.68 65.82 -15.11
N GLN A 102 14.58 65.80 -16.44
CA GLN A 102 13.95 64.70 -17.20
C GLN A 102 14.82 63.44 -17.19
N GLU A 103 16.15 63.59 -17.33
CA GLU A 103 17.10 62.49 -17.18
C GLU A 103 17.07 61.93 -15.75
N LEU A 104 17.09 62.81 -14.73
CA LEU A 104 17.01 62.39 -13.34
C LEU A 104 15.69 61.65 -13.03
N THR A 105 14.55 62.11 -13.57
CA THR A 105 13.28 61.38 -13.39
C THR A 105 13.26 60.05 -14.12
N TYR A 106 13.88 59.96 -15.30
CA TYR A 106 14.02 58.71 -16.04
C TYR A 106 14.88 57.70 -15.27
N GLU A 107 16.04 58.11 -14.76
CA GLU A 107 16.91 57.29 -13.91
C GLU A 107 16.20 56.84 -12.64
N LEU A 108 15.52 57.76 -11.94
CA LEU A 108 14.79 57.45 -10.71
C LEU A 108 13.67 56.43 -10.98
N LYS A 109 12.94 56.59 -12.09
CA LYS A 109 11.89 55.65 -12.51
C LYS A 109 12.46 54.28 -12.88
N GLN A 110 13.61 54.24 -13.57
CA GLN A 110 14.28 53.00 -13.91
C GLN A 110 14.77 52.26 -12.66
N GLN A 111 15.29 52.99 -11.67
CA GLN A 111 15.72 52.43 -10.39
C GLN A 111 14.53 51.92 -9.58
N LEU A 112 13.40 52.65 -9.57
CA LEU A 112 12.15 52.21 -8.95
C LEU A 112 11.60 50.94 -9.60
N MET A 113 11.58 50.87 -10.93
CA MET A 113 11.17 49.66 -11.67
C MET A 113 12.04 48.45 -11.29
N ARG A 114 13.37 48.61 -11.25
CA ARG A 114 14.28 47.53 -10.81
C ARG A 114 13.98 47.08 -9.38
N ASN A 115 13.71 48.01 -8.46
CA ASN A 115 13.37 47.68 -7.08
C ASN A 115 12.04 46.90 -6.99
N VAL A 116 11.03 47.30 -7.77
CA VAL A 116 9.75 46.59 -7.83
C VAL A 116 9.92 45.19 -8.44
N GLU A 117 10.69 45.04 -9.51
CA GLU A 117 11.01 43.74 -10.09
C GLU A 117 11.72 42.82 -9.10
N MET A 118 12.71 43.35 -8.37
CA MET A 118 13.44 42.61 -7.34
C MET A 118 12.53 42.17 -6.18
N GLN A 119 11.66 43.06 -5.70
CA GLN A 119 10.67 42.70 -4.67
C GLN A 119 9.69 41.63 -5.17
N ASN A 120 9.21 41.74 -6.41
CA ASN A 120 8.32 40.74 -7.00
C ASN A 120 9.01 39.38 -7.17
N GLN A 121 10.29 39.35 -7.58
CA GLN A 121 11.06 38.11 -7.61
C GLN A 121 11.22 37.51 -6.22
N LYS A 122 11.55 38.32 -5.21
CA LYS A 122 11.65 37.88 -3.82
C LYS A 122 10.33 37.29 -3.32
N LEU A 123 9.21 37.97 -3.56
CA LEU A 123 7.88 37.49 -3.19
C LEU A 123 7.54 36.16 -3.85
N ARG A 124 7.88 35.99 -5.14
CA ARG A 124 7.71 34.71 -5.85
C ARG A 124 8.53 33.60 -5.21
N THR A 125 9.80 33.86 -4.87
CA THR A 125 10.65 32.85 -4.23
C THR A 125 10.16 32.50 -2.82
N GLU A 126 9.66 33.46 -2.05
CA GLU A 126 9.07 33.21 -0.73
C GLU A 126 7.80 32.36 -0.84
N LEU A 127 6.91 32.66 -1.78
CA LEU A 127 5.71 31.84 -2.03
C LEU A 127 6.08 30.40 -2.40
N THR A 128 7.01 30.19 -3.33
CA THR A 128 7.49 28.85 -3.70
C THR A 128 8.14 28.13 -2.52
N LEU A 129 8.89 28.83 -1.65
CA LEU A 129 9.45 28.25 -0.44
C LEU A 129 8.36 27.77 0.53
N HIS A 130 7.32 28.58 0.73
CA HIS A 130 6.19 28.22 1.57
C HIS A 130 5.42 27.01 1.03
N GLU A 131 5.19 26.94 -0.28
CA GLU A 131 4.61 25.77 -0.95
C GLU A 131 5.46 24.51 -0.71
N LYS A 132 6.77 24.59 -0.93
CA LYS A 132 7.69 23.46 -0.71
C LYS A 132 7.77 23.04 0.76
N MET A 133 7.68 23.99 1.69
CA MET A 133 7.66 23.71 3.11
C MET A 133 6.36 22.97 3.50
N ASN A 134 5.22 23.37 2.94
CA ASN A 134 3.95 22.67 3.16
C ASN A 134 3.95 21.27 2.54
N GLU A 135 4.46 21.11 1.31
CA GLU A 135 4.65 19.78 0.69
C GLU A 135 5.51 18.87 1.58
N THR A 136 6.62 19.41 2.10
CA THR A 136 7.52 18.65 2.98
C THR A 136 6.85 18.22 4.28
N LYS A 137 6.02 19.08 4.88
CA LYS A 137 5.22 18.73 6.08
C LYS A 137 4.23 17.61 5.78
N MET A 138 3.51 17.69 4.66
CA MET A 138 2.57 16.66 4.23
C MET A 138 3.28 15.32 3.99
N LEU A 139 4.42 15.33 3.29
CA LEU A 139 5.23 14.13 3.07
C LEU A 139 5.78 13.55 4.38
N SER A 140 6.19 14.40 5.32
CA SER A 140 6.64 13.97 6.64
C SER A 140 5.52 13.26 7.42
N GLU A 141 4.29 13.78 7.36
CA GLU A 141 3.14 13.15 8.02
C GLU A 141 2.77 11.82 7.35
N GLN A 142 2.81 11.76 6.03
CA GLN A 142 2.59 10.52 5.29
C GLN A 142 3.66 9.46 5.63
N ASN A 143 4.93 9.86 5.71
CA ASN A 143 6.02 8.98 6.14
C ASN A 143 5.81 8.45 7.55
N ARG A 144 5.31 9.28 8.47
CA ARG A 144 4.96 8.83 9.84
C ARG A 144 3.88 7.76 9.82
N LYS A 145 2.79 7.98 9.08
CA LYS A 145 1.70 7.00 8.92
C LYS A 145 2.19 5.68 8.33
N LEU A 146 3.01 5.74 7.27
CA LEU A 146 3.60 4.53 6.67
C LEU A 146 4.50 3.78 7.67
N HIS A 147 5.22 4.48 8.55
CA HIS A 147 6.02 3.85 9.59
C HIS A 147 5.16 3.13 10.64
N GLU A 148 4.04 3.73 11.03
CA GLU A 148 3.05 3.11 11.92
C GLU A 148 2.46 1.84 11.29
N ASP A 149 2.09 1.88 10.00
CA ASP A 149 1.57 0.73 9.26
C ASP A 149 2.60 -0.41 9.12
N ILE A 150 3.86 -0.08 8.86
CA ILE A 150 4.96 -1.06 8.82
C ILE A 150 5.12 -1.74 10.18
N ASN A 151 5.08 -0.98 11.27
CA ASN A 151 5.20 -1.53 12.62
C ASN A 151 4.02 -2.43 12.98
N LEU A 152 2.80 -2.03 12.62
CA LEU A 152 1.59 -2.83 12.81
C LEU A 152 1.66 -4.14 12.00
N THR A 153 2.05 -4.05 10.74
CA THR A 153 2.20 -5.21 9.84
C THR A 153 3.26 -6.17 10.37
N ARG A 154 4.41 -5.65 10.80
CA ARG A 154 5.48 -6.46 11.41
C ARG A 154 4.99 -7.19 12.66
N THR A 155 4.25 -6.51 13.52
CA THR A 155 3.68 -7.11 14.74
C THR A 155 2.66 -8.19 14.40
N ASN A 156 1.79 -7.93 13.43
CA ASN A 156 0.79 -8.91 12.96
C ASN A 156 1.46 -10.13 12.32
N SER A 157 2.49 -9.95 11.49
CA SER A 157 3.27 -11.04 10.91
C SER A 157 3.96 -11.89 11.97
N LEU A 158 4.55 -11.28 13.00
CA LEU A 158 5.16 -12.01 14.12
C LEU A 158 4.12 -12.83 14.90
N ASN A 159 2.94 -12.28 15.14
CA ASN A 159 1.84 -13.00 15.80
C ASN A 159 1.36 -14.19 14.95
N LEU A 160 1.26 -14.00 13.63
CA LEU A 160 0.87 -15.05 12.70
C LEU A 160 1.90 -16.18 12.65
N ILE A 161 3.20 -15.85 12.62
CA ILE A 161 4.29 -16.83 12.71
C ILE A 161 4.17 -17.63 14.01
N LYS A 162 3.99 -16.97 15.15
CA LYS A 162 3.81 -17.65 16.45
C LYS A 162 2.59 -18.59 16.45
N MET A 163 1.49 -18.20 15.82
CA MET A 163 0.31 -19.07 15.67
C MET A 163 0.61 -20.29 14.80
N PHE A 164 1.34 -20.12 13.69
CA PHE A 164 1.74 -21.24 12.85
C PHE A 164 2.74 -22.16 13.54
N GLU A 165 3.71 -21.62 14.27
CA GLU A 165 4.65 -22.39 15.09
C GLU A 165 3.91 -23.22 16.15
N LYS A 166 2.91 -22.63 16.83
CA LYS A 166 2.08 -23.35 17.79
C LYS A 166 1.31 -24.48 17.11
N LYS A 167 0.63 -24.21 15.99
CA LYS A 167 -0.10 -25.23 15.22
C LYS A 167 0.82 -26.35 14.73
N ALA A 168 2.03 -26.02 14.29
CA ALA A 168 3.02 -27.00 13.86
C ALA A 168 3.45 -27.90 15.02
N LYS A 169 3.71 -27.33 16.21
CA LYS A 169 4.03 -28.11 17.43
C LYS A 169 2.88 -29.02 17.85
N ASP A 170 1.64 -28.53 17.80
CA ASP A 170 0.44 -29.33 18.15
C ASP A 170 0.25 -30.49 17.16
N ALA A 171 0.46 -30.24 15.85
CA ALA A 171 0.40 -31.28 14.82
C ALA A 171 1.52 -32.32 14.98
N ASP A 172 2.74 -31.89 15.30
CA ASP A 172 3.86 -32.78 15.60
C ASP A 172 3.58 -33.66 16.82
N HIS A 173 2.95 -33.10 17.86
CA HIS A 173 2.56 -33.86 19.04
C HIS A 173 1.54 -34.95 18.68
N LYS A 174 0.48 -34.59 17.94
CA LYS A 174 -0.53 -35.54 17.46
C LYS A 174 0.06 -36.62 16.56
N LEU A 175 1.02 -36.27 15.71
CA LEU A 175 1.72 -37.22 14.85
C LEU A 175 2.56 -38.22 15.67
N LYS A 176 3.20 -37.77 16.75
CA LYS A 176 3.91 -38.67 17.69
C LYS A 176 2.95 -39.62 18.39
N GLU A 177 1.79 -39.16 18.84
CA GLU A 177 0.76 -40.00 19.44
C GLU A 177 0.26 -41.07 18.45
N MET A 178 -0.12 -40.67 17.23
CA MET A 178 -0.56 -41.61 16.19
C MET A 178 0.52 -42.63 15.83
N LYS A 179 1.80 -42.22 15.78
CA LYS A 179 2.91 -43.16 15.58
C LYS A 179 3.02 -44.16 16.74
N ALA A 180 2.87 -43.72 17.98
CA ALA A 180 2.92 -44.58 19.15
C ALA A 180 1.73 -45.57 19.20
N GLU A 181 0.55 -45.16 18.76
CA GLU A 181 -0.61 -46.05 18.62
C GLU A 181 -0.41 -47.07 17.50
N LEU A 182 0.16 -46.64 16.36
CA LEU A 182 0.48 -47.53 15.26
C LEU A 182 1.51 -48.60 15.68
N THR A 183 2.56 -48.23 16.41
CA THR A 183 3.54 -49.20 16.90
C THR A 183 2.91 -50.20 17.87
N LYS A 184 2.07 -49.75 18.82
CA LYS A 184 1.31 -50.64 19.71
C LYS A 184 0.42 -51.62 18.93
N SER A 185 -0.28 -51.13 17.90
CA SER A 185 -1.12 -51.96 17.04
C SER A 185 -0.30 -52.99 16.26
N GLN A 186 0.83 -52.57 15.68
CA GLN A 186 1.75 -53.47 14.98
C GLN A 186 2.34 -54.55 15.91
N GLU A 187 2.69 -54.20 17.15
CA GLU A 187 3.14 -55.17 18.16
C GLU A 187 2.05 -56.17 18.54
N LEU A 188 0.80 -55.71 18.69
CA LEU A 188 -0.34 -56.59 18.95
C LEU A 188 -0.58 -57.58 17.82
N VAL A 189 -0.55 -57.11 16.56
CA VAL A 189 -0.67 -57.97 15.37
C VAL A 189 0.44 -59.02 15.35
N LYS A 190 1.69 -58.64 15.64
CA LYS A 190 2.81 -59.59 15.73
C LYS A 190 2.57 -60.64 16.81
N LYS A 191 2.07 -60.25 17.99
CA LYS A 191 1.72 -61.20 19.07
C LYS A 191 0.61 -62.16 18.64
N LEU A 192 -0.45 -61.67 18.01
CA LEU A 192 -1.54 -62.52 17.49
C LEU A 192 -1.04 -63.48 16.41
N GLN A 193 -0.17 -63.02 15.52
CA GLN A 193 0.44 -63.86 14.49
C GLN A 193 1.34 -64.95 15.10
N GLN A 194 2.10 -64.64 16.15
CA GLN A 194 2.88 -65.62 16.90
C GLN A 194 2.00 -66.65 17.60
N MET A 195 0.90 -66.22 18.24
CA MET A 195 -0.08 -67.11 18.87
C MET A 195 -0.72 -68.05 17.85
N TYR A 196 -1.14 -67.52 16.70
CA TYR A 196 -1.70 -68.33 15.61
C TYR A 196 -0.69 -69.34 15.07
N ALA A 197 0.58 -68.94 14.89
CA ALA A 197 1.64 -69.86 14.45
C ALA A 197 1.92 -70.96 15.49
N TYR A 198 1.89 -70.62 16.78
CA TYR A 198 2.04 -71.58 17.88
C TYR A 198 0.87 -72.57 17.91
N GLU A 199 -0.37 -72.09 17.81
CA GLU A 199 -1.57 -72.93 17.76
C GLU A 199 -1.59 -73.85 16.53
N ARG A 200 -1.18 -73.33 15.36
CA ARG A 200 -0.98 -74.13 14.15
C ARG A 200 0.05 -75.23 14.38
N ARG A 201 1.20 -74.94 14.98
CA ARG A 201 2.22 -75.95 15.29
C ARG A 201 1.69 -77.00 16.28
N LYS A 202 1.02 -76.57 17.35
CA LYS A 202 0.42 -77.48 18.34
C LYS A 202 -0.61 -78.40 17.71
N ASN A 203 -1.47 -77.90 16.83
CA ASN A 203 -2.45 -78.71 16.10
C ASN A 203 -1.77 -79.71 15.15
N LEU A 204 -0.68 -79.34 14.46
CA LEU A 204 0.11 -80.31 13.69
C LEU A 204 0.73 -81.40 14.58
N THR A 205 1.28 -81.06 15.75
CA THR A 205 1.84 -82.07 16.67
C THR A 205 0.77 -82.96 17.30
N SER A 206 -0.46 -82.44 17.44
CA SER A 206 -1.61 -83.18 17.96
C SER A 206 -2.23 -84.10 16.90
N SER A 207 -2.22 -83.69 15.62
CA SER A 207 -2.57 -84.54 14.48
C SER A 207 -1.50 -85.60 14.17
N GLN A 208 -0.24 -85.39 14.56
CA GLN A 208 0.82 -86.38 14.39
C GLN A 208 0.83 -87.47 15.47
N LYS A 209 0.05 -87.32 16.56
CA LYS A 209 -0.21 -88.37 17.56
C LYS A 209 -1.45 -89.24 17.25
N LEU A 210 -2.15 -88.97 16.15
CA LEU A 210 -3.34 -89.72 15.68
C LEU A 210 -3.10 -90.41 14.32
N ARG A 211 -1.84 -90.56 13.92
CA ARG A 211 -1.42 -91.35 12.74
C ARG A 211 -0.35 -92.36 13.16
N ASP A 212 -0.73 -93.22 14.10
CA ASP A 212 -0.06 -94.49 14.35
C ASP A 212 -1.15 -95.58 14.32
N ASP A 213 -1.74 -95.75 13.15
CA ASP A 213 -2.28 -97.03 12.70
C ASP A 213 -2.42 -96.97 11.17
N GLY A 214 -2.01 -98.08 10.55
CA GLY A 214 -1.50 -98.14 9.18
C GLY A 214 -2.46 -97.73 8.07
N ASP A 215 -1.88 -97.24 6.97
CA ASP A 215 -1.90 -98.06 5.75
C ASP A 215 -0.85 -97.55 4.74
N VAL A 216 -0.20 -98.54 4.11
CA VAL A 216 0.81 -98.38 3.07
C VAL A 216 0.11 -98.01 1.78
N GLU A 217 0.35 -96.82 1.25
CA GLU A 217 0.16 -96.58 -0.19
C GLU A 217 1.37 -95.91 -0.82
N LYS A 218 1.83 -96.59 -1.88
CA LYS A 218 3.00 -96.34 -2.70
C LYS A 218 3.02 -94.92 -3.26
N ILE A 219 4.20 -94.33 -3.25
CA ILE A 219 4.59 -93.23 -4.12
C ILE A 219 4.92 -93.81 -5.50
N PRO A 220 4.32 -93.32 -6.59
CA PRO A 220 4.95 -93.36 -7.90
C PRO A 220 5.49 -91.96 -8.22
N GLU A 221 6.81 -91.88 -8.29
CA GLU A 221 7.54 -90.91 -9.10
C GLU A 221 7.03 -91.01 -10.55
N LEU A 222 6.58 -89.89 -11.14
CA LEU A 222 6.69 -89.66 -12.57
C LEU A 222 6.48 -88.19 -12.92
N GLU A 223 7.37 -87.75 -13.79
CA GLU A 223 7.56 -86.43 -14.38
C GLU A 223 6.30 -85.90 -15.10
N GLY A 224 6.18 -84.57 -15.23
CA GLY A 224 5.07 -83.88 -15.93
C GLY A 224 5.06 -84.05 -17.46
N PRO A 225 4.31 -83.25 -18.26
CA PRO A 225 3.40 -82.15 -17.95
C PRO A 225 1.99 -82.28 -18.61
N ASP A 226 1.15 -81.26 -18.36
CA ASP A 226 -0.10 -80.87 -19.06
C ASP A 226 -1.46 -81.58 -18.83
N SER A 227 -2.42 -80.70 -18.52
CA SER A 227 -3.85 -80.70 -18.88
C SER A 227 -4.86 -81.72 -18.29
N GLN A 228 -5.73 -81.13 -17.46
CA GLN A 228 -7.19 -81.35 -17.35
C GLN A 228 -7.76 -82.76 -17.17
N ARG A 229 -8.15 -83.06 -15.92
CA ARG A 229 -9.41 -83.70 -15.46
C ARG A 229 -9.21 -83.92 -13.95
N GLY A 230 -10.00 -83.34 -13.04
CA GLY A 230 -11.43 -83.49 -12.93
C GLY A 230 -11.71 -84.48 -11.79
N MET A 231 -12.32 -83.97 -10.70
CA MET A 231 -12.94 -84.64 -9.53
C MET A 231 -12.13 -84.67 -8.22
N PRO A 232 -12.78 -84.66 -7.03
CA PRO A 232 -14.23 -84.56 -6.77
C PRO A 232 -14.63 -83.31 -5.97
N ALA A 233 -15.88 -82.89 -6.19
CA ALA A 233 -16.58 -81.95 -5.33
C ALA A 233 -16.68 -82.54 -3.91
N SER A 234 -15.94 -81.96 -2.97
CA SER A 234 -16.16 -82.17 -1.54
C SER A 234 -17.43 -81.42 -1.15
N SER A 235 -18.52 -82.18 -1.13
CA SER A 235 -19.80 -81.87 -0.50
C SER A 235 -19.57 -81.47 0.95
N TYR A 236 -19.43 -80.17 1.26
CA TYR A 236 -19.75 -79.52 2.55
C TYR A 236 -19.28 -78.05 2.52
N SER A 237 -20.06 -77.14 1.91
CA SER A 237 -20.05 -75.67 2.16
C SER A 237 -21.07 -74.90 1.30
N PHE A 238 -22.21 -75.49 0.92
CA PHE A 238 -23.20 -74.79 0.09
C PHE A 238 -24.15 -73.86 0.88
N LEU A 239 -24.04 -73.78 2.22
CA LEU A 239 -24.85 -72.86 3.04
C LEU A 239 -24.10 -71.63 3.57
N GLY A 240 -22.82 -71.43 3.21
CA GLY A 240 -22.00 -70.30 3.69
C GLY A 240 -21.52 -69.33 2.60
N THR A 241 -21.73 -69.63 1.32
CA THR A 241 -21.29 -68.79 0.19
C THR A 241 -22.16 -67.55 0.02
N SER A 242 -23.47 -67.63 0.28
CA SER A 242 -24.39 -66.49 0.16
C SER A 242 -24.07 -65.37 1.17
N GLN A 243 -23.73 -65.72 2.42
CA GLN A 243 -23.31 -64.73 3.43
C GLN A 243 -21.99 -64.05 3.05
N ARG A 244 -21.01 -64.79 2.55
CA ARG A 244 -19.75 -64.19 2.04
C ARG A 244 -19.95 -63.33 0.80
N VAL A 245 -20.84 -63.72 -0.11
CA VAL A 245 -21.16 -62.91 -1.30
C VAL A 245 -21.86 -61.61 -0.90
N ASN A 246 -22.80 -61.65 0.04
CA ASN A 246 -23.45 -60.44 0.58
C ASN A 246 -22.48 -59.51 1.31
N ASP A 247 -21.48 -60.05 2.02
CA ASP A 247 -20.43 -59.24 2.64
C ASP A 247 -19.51 -58.59 1.60
N VAL A 248 -19.20 -59.29 0.50
CA VAL A 248 -18.44 -58.74 -0.63
C VAL A 248 -19.23 -57.65 -1.35
N ILE A 249 -20.55 -57.83 -1.53
CA ILE A 249 -21.43 -56.82 -2.12
C ILE A 249 -21.44 -55.55 -1.26
N ARG A 250 -21.69 -55.68 0.05
CA ARG A 250 -21.66 -54.54 0.98
C ARG A 250 -20.30 -53.82 0.98
N LYS A 251 -19.20 -54.57 0.94
CA LYS A 251 -17.86 -53.97 0.87
C LYS A 251 -17.63 -53.24 -0.46
N ASN A 252 -18.12 -53.79 -1.57
CA ASN A 252 -18.04 -53.12 -2.87
C ASN A 252 -18.89 -51.85 -2.91
N GLU A 253 -20.08 -51.85 -2.30
CA GLU A 253 -20.92 -50.65 -2.19
C GLU A 253 -20.19 -49.52 -1.44
N VAL A 254 -19.61 -49.82 -0.28
CA VAL A 254 -18.81 -48.86 0.50
C VAL A 254 -17.61 -48.36 -0.31
N LEU A 255 -16.91 -49.25 -1.02
CA LEU A 255 -15.78 -48.85 -1.88
C LEU A 255 -16.21 -47.99 -3.06
N VAL A 256 -17.40 -48.21 -3.63
CA VAL A 256 -17.95 -47.38 -4.70
C VAL A 256 -18.30 -45.97 -4.18
N GLU A 257 -18.87 -45.88 -2.99
CA GLU A 257 -19.15 -44.61 -2.31
C GLU A 257 -17.85 -43.85 -2.00
N GLU A 258 -16.85 -44.51 -1.41
CA GLU A 258 -15.54 -43.92 -1.13
C GLU A 258 -14.85 -43.46 -2.43
N ASN A 259 -14.93 -44.24 -3.50
CA ASN A 259 -14.38 -43.85 -4.81
C ASN A 259 -15.10 -42.62 -5.39
N SER A 260 -16.42 -42.51 -5.18
CA SER A 260 -17.21 -41.33 -5.56
C SER A 260 -16.81 -40.08 -4.76
N GLU A 261 -16.56 -40.23 -3.45
CA GLU A 261 -16.04 -39.16 -2.59
C GLU A 261 -14.65 -38.71 -3.01
N LEU A 262 -13.73 -39.65 -3.22
CA LEU A 262 -12.37 -39.35 -3.68
C LEU A 262 -12.37 -38.66 -5.05
N LYS A 263 -13.27 -39.05 -5.97
CA LYS A 263 -13.42 -38.35 -7.27
C LYS A 263 -13.89 -36.91 -7.10
N ARG A 264 -14.86 -36.66 -6.21
CA ARG A 264 -15.34 -35.30 -5.90
C ARG A 264 -14.22 -34.46 -5.28
N GLU A 265 -13.46 -35.05 -4.37
CA GLU A 265 -12.33 -34.40 -3.72
C GLU A 265 -11.21 -34.06 -4.71
N ILE A 266 -10.85 -34.97 -5.61
CA ILE A 266 -9.89 -34.70 -6.70
C ILE A 266 -10.37 -33.55 -7.58
N LYS A 267 -11.67 -33.49 -7.90
CA LYS A 267 -12.24 -32.40 -8.70
C LYS A 267 -12.11 -31.06 -7.97
N ARG A 268 -12.47 -31.01 -6.69
CA ARG A 268 -12.33 -29.82 -5.84
C ARG A 268 -10.88 -29.35 -5.76
N LEU A 269 -9.95 -30.27 -5.50
CA LEU A 269 -8.51 -29.94 -5.44
C LEU A 269 -7.98 -29.42 -6.78
N LYS A 270 -8.48 -29.92 -7.92
CA LYS A 270 -8.12 -29.39 -9.25
C LYS A 270 -8.63 -27.95 -9.44
N GLU A 271 -9.84 -27.66 -8.99
CA GLU A 271 -10.42 -26.31 -9.04
C GLU A 271 -9.65 -25.34 -8.12
N ASP A 272 -9.35 -25.75 -6.89
CA ASP A 272 -8.55 -24.98 -5.93
C ASP A 272 -7.14 -24.70 -6.49
N ASN A 273 -6.49 -25.70 -7.09
CA ASN A 273 -5.17 -25.54 -7.69
C ASN A 273 -5.21 -24.59 -8.90
N ALA A 274 -6.23 -24.69 -9.76
CA ALA A 274 -6.42 -23.74 -10.86
C ALA A 274 -6.62 -22.30 -10.38
N TYR A 275 -7.39 -22.12 -9.30
CA TYR A 275 -7.57 -20.82 -8.66
C TYR A 275 -6.26 -20.27 -8.09
N LEU A 276 -5.49 -21.09 -7.37
CA LEU A 276 -4.20 -20.71 -6.81
C LEU A 276 -3.20 -20.34 -7.91
N ILE A 277 -3.13 -21.10 -9.01
CA ILE A 277 -2.29 -20.77 -10.16
C ILE A 277 -2.68 -19.40 -10.74
N LYS A 278 -3.98 -19.13 -10.90
CA LYS A 278 -4.46 -17.82 -11.38
C LYS A 278 -4.04 -16.69 -10.44
N LYS A 279 -4.19 -16.90 -9.12
CA LYS A 279 -3.79 -15.91 -8.10
C LYS A 279 -2.28 -15.66 -8.10
N THR A 280 -1.47 -16.70 -8.24
CA THR A 280 -0.01 -16.57 -8.37
C THR A 280 0.38 -15.79 -9.61
N LYS A 281 -0.26 -16.04 -10.76
CA LYS A 281 0.00 -15.28 -12.00
C LYS A 281 -0.30 -13.79 -11.83
N VAL A 282 -1.40 -13.43 -11.17
CA VAL A 282 -1.74 -12.03 -10.87
C VAL A 282 -0.69 -11.43 -9.93
N ALA A 283 -0.33 -12.12 -8.85
CA ALA A 283 0.70 -11.64 -7.92
C ALA A 283 2.07 -11.45 -8.59
N MET A 284 2.42 -12.30 -9.56
CA MET A 284 3.65 -12.14 -10.36
C MET A 284 3.57 -10.89 -11.25
N ALA A 285 2.44 -10.66 -11.93
CA ALA A 285 2.25 -9.45 -12.74
C ALA A 285 2.31 -8.17 -11.87
N ASP A 286 1.70 -8.18 -10.69
CA ASP A 286 1.74 -7.06 -9.75
C ASP A 286 3.17 -6.80 -9.25
N LYS A 287 3.92 -7.86 -8.94
CA LYS A 287 5.34 -7.77 -8.58
C LYS A 287 6.13 -7.08 -9.69
N ASP A 288 5.98 -7.51 -10.94
CA ASP A 288 6.72 -6.94 -12.07
C ASP A 288 6.34 -5.47 -12.30
N ALA A 289 5.06 -5.11 -12.15
CA ALA A 289 4.60 -3.73 -12.22
C ALA A 289 5.21 -2.84 -11.11
N ILE A 290 5.32 -3.36 -9.89
CA ILE A 290 5.97 -2.66 -8.77
C ILE A 290 7.46 -2.46 -9.04
N ILE A 291 8.16 -3.46 -9.58
CA ILE A 291 9.57 -3.36 -9.95
C ILE A 291 9.78 -2.25 -10.99
N MET A 292 8.97 -2.21 -12.05
CA MET A 292 9.07 -1.15 -13.06
C MET A 292 8.86 0.26 -12.48
N ARG A 293 7.92 0.41 -11.54
CA ARG A 293 7.68 1.68 -10.85
C ARG A 293 8.86 2.07 -9.96
N LEU A 294 9.48 1.10 -9.29
CA LEU A 294 10.68 1.31 -8.49
C LEU A 294 11.85 1.79 -9.36
N ASP A 295 12.08 1.13 -10.50
CA ASP A 295 13.17 1.49 -11.43
C ASP A 295 12.99 2.91 -11.98
N THR A 296 11.76 3.28 -12.33
CA THR A 296 11.43 4.64 -12.78
C THR A 296 11.66 5.67 -11.66
N SER A 297 11.26 5.34 -10.43
CA SER A 297 11.49 6.20 -9.26
C SER A 297 12.99 6.37 -8.96
N GLU A 298 13.78 5.30 -9.06
CA GLU A 298 15.23 5.33 -8.94
C GLU A 298 15.90 6.20 -9.99
N ALA A 299 15.47 6.10 -11.26
CA ALA A 299 15.97 6.92 -12.35
C ALA A 299 15.70 8.41 -12.08
N ASN A 300 14.47 8.75 -11.68
CA ASN A 300 14.07 10.11 -11.33
C ASN A 300 14.88 10.66 -10.15
N ARG A 301 15.12 9.83 -9.11
CA ARG A 301 15.95 10.19 -7.96
C ARG A 301 17.40 10.49 -8.37
N LYS A 302 17.98 9.66 -9.24
CA LYS A 302 19.34 9.88 -9.78
C LYS A 302 19.42 11.20 -10.56
N GLU A 303 18.41 11.51 -11.36
CA GLU A 303 18.36 12.76 -12.11
C GLU A 303 18.23 13.98 -11.17
N LEU A 304 17.35 13.92 -10.16
CA LEU A 304 17.20 14.97 -9.15
C LEU A 304 18.50 15.22 -8.40
N MET A 305 19.21 14.17 -8.00
CA MET A 305 20.53 14.29 -7.35
C MET A 305 21.56 14.97 -8.27
N LYS A 306 21.54 14.65 -9.57
CA LYS A 306 22.40 15.31 -10.57
C LYS A 306 22.07 16.80 -10.71
N ARG A 307 20.77 17.17 -10.76
CA ARG A 307 20.32 18.57 -10.82
C ARG A 307 20.73 19.34 -9.56
N LEU A 308 20.52 18.75 -8.39
CA LEU A 308 20.94 19.32 -7.10
C LEU A 308 22.46 19.55 -7.05
N GLY A 309 23.26 18.59 -7.54
CA GLY A 309 24.71 18.75 -7.65
C GLY A 309 25.12 19.94 -8.52
N LYS A 310 24.46 20.12 -9.67
CA LYS A 310 24.68 21.27 -10.56
C LYS A 310 24.32 22.59 -9.88
N GLU A 311 23.17 22.67 -9.22
CA GLU A 311 22.78 23.89 -8.50
C GLU A 311 23.74 24.23 -7.36
N LYS A 312 24.18 23.23 -6.58
CA LYS A 312 25.19 23.46 -5.53
C LYS A 312 26.48 24.03 -6.10
N MET A 313 26.94 23.53 -7.25
CA MET A 313 28.14 24.03 -7.92
C MET A 313 27.94 25.45 -8.46
N GLN A 314 26.79 25.75 -9.04
CA GLN A 314 26.42 27.10 -9.50
C GLN A 314 26.36 28.08 -8.33
N HIS A 315 25.67 27.71 -7.25
CA HIS A 315 25.59 28.50 -6.03
C HIS A 315 26.99 28.76 -5.45
N GLN A 316 27.85 27.75 -5.38
CA GLN A 316 29.21 27.93 -4.90
C GLN A 316 30.02 28.90 -5.79
N THR A 317 29.84 28.82 -7.11
CA THR A 317 30.51 29.71 -8.08
C THR A 317 30.03 31.15 -7.92
N LEU A 318 28.71 31.36 -7.84
CA LEU A 318 28.09 32.66 -7.61
C LEU A 318 28.51 33.25 -6.26
N SER A 319 28.50 32.44 -5.21
CA SER A 319 28.95 32.84 -3.87
C SER A 319 30.40 33.32 -3.88
N ARG A 320 31.31 32.56 -4.51
CA ARG A 320 32.72 32.96 -4.67
C ARG A 320 32.86 34.26 -5.48
N SER A 321 32.11 34.39 -6.57
CA SER A 321 32.10 35.61 -7.39
C SER A 321 31.62 36.82 -6.60
N LEU A 322 30.56 36.68 -5.82
CA LEU A 322 30.01 37.75 -5.00
C LEU A 322 30.99 38.16 -3.89
N THR A 323 31.62 37.19 -3.22
CA THR A 323 32.66 37.47 -2.22
C THR A 323 33.85 38.21 -2.85
N ARG A 324 34.26 37.83 -4.06
CA ARG A 324 35.32 38.54 -4.80
C ARG A 324 34.92 39.97 -5.14
N GLN A 325 33.74 40.16 -5.72
CA GLN A 325 33.22 41.50 -6.02
C GLN A 325 33.12 42.39 -4.78
N ALA A 326 32.65 41.84 -3.65
CA ALA A 326 32.61 42.55 -2.38
C ALA A 326 34.02 42.94 -1.90
N SER A 327 35.01 42.05 -2.05
CA SER A 327 36.40 42.33 -1.70
C SER A 327 37.01 43.42 -2.58
N ASP A 328 36.79 43.35 -3.90
CA ASP A 328 37.27 44.32 -4.87
C ASP A 328 36.64 45.71 -4.62
N TRP A 329 35.35 45.75 -4.28
CA TRP A 329 34.65 46.98 -3.91
C TRP A 329 35.22 47.63 -2.65
N ILE A 330 35.48 46.82 -1.61
CA ILE A 330 36.11 47.29 -0.37
C ILE A 330 37.50 47.87 -0.67
N LEU A 331 38.29 47.19 -1.50
CA LEU A 331 39.63 47.64 -1.89
C LEU A 331 39.57 48.98 -2.64
N LEU A 332 38.66 49.10 -3.63
CA LEU A 332 38.46 50.33 -4.39
C LEU A 332 38.06 51.49 -3.47
N LYS A 333 37.15 51.26 -2.52
CA LYS A 333 36.75 52.28 -1.55
C LYS A 333 37.91 52.72 -0.65
N LYS A 334 38.77 51.79 -0.23
CA LYS A 334 39.98 52.12 0.52
C LYS A 334 40.96 52.96 -0.31
N GLN A 335 41.18 52.61 -1.57
CA GLN A 335 42.05 53.37 -2.48
C GLN A 335 41.54 54.79 -2.71
N ILE A 336 40.23 54.97 -2.93
CA ILE A 336 39.63 56.30 -3.08
C ILE A 336 39.83 57.12 -1.81
N ALA A 337 39.53 56.55 -0.63
CA ALA A 337 39.71 57.25 0.64
C ALA A 337 41.18 57.66 0.87
N GLN A 338 42.14 56.80 0.49
CA GLN A 338 43.56 57.10 0.59
C GLN A 338 43.98 58.21 -0.38
N PHE A 339 43.48 58.19 -1.62
CA PHE A 339 43.69 59.29 -2.57
C PHE A 339 43.14 60.62 -2.06
N ASP A 340 41.95 60.62 -1.44
CA ASP A 340 41.35 61.83 -0.86
C ASP A 340 42.18 62.36 0.32
N GLU A 341 42.73 61.48 1.16
CA GLU A 341 43.66 61.87 2.23
C GLU A 341 44.97 62.45 1.67
N ASP A 342 45.59 61.78 0.71
CA ASP A 342 46.83 62.24 0.08
C ASP A 342 46.63 63.59 -0.63
N TYR A 343 45.49 63.79 -1.29
CA TYR A 343 45.13 65.07 -1.91
C TYR A 343 44.93 66.19 -0.87
N ARG A 344 44.26 65.87 0.24
CA ARG A 344 43.99 66.83 1.31
C ARG A 344 45.24 67.27 2.07
N TRP A 345 46.24 66.39 2.21
CA TRP A 345 47.50 66.69 2.90
C TRP A 345 48.64 67.08 1.96
N GLY A 346 48.50 66.86 0.65
CA GLY A 346 49.51 67.14 -0.37
C GLY A 346 49.41 68.52 -1.04
N GLN A 347 48.41 69.35 -0.71
CA GLN A 347 48.34 70.72 -1.21
C GLN A 347 49.21 71.66 -0.35
N PRO A 348 50.18 72.39 -0.96
CA PRO A 348 51.04 73.33 -0.26
C PRO A 348 50.34 74.61 0.19
#